data_AF-A0A1Q7WQ11-F1
#
_entry.id   AF-A0A1Q7WQ11-F1
#
_cell.length_a   1.000
_cell.length_b   1.000
_cell.length_c   1.000
_cell.angle_alpha   90.00
_cell.angle_beta   90.00
_cell.angle_gamma   90.00
#
_symmetry.space_group_name_H-M   'P 1'
#
loop_
_entity.id
_entity.type
_entity.pdbx_description
1 polymer ?
#
loop_
_entity_poly.entity_id
_entity_poly.type
_entity_poly.pdbx_seq_one_letter_code
_entity_poly.pdbx_strand_id
1 'polypeptide(L)'
;MKEDSMLGPIDYIAVSFKGNNFDGSVLKALAQATKSGVIRVVDLVFVIKDADGHVDWAEIEDQEDDLKEVSTLLGHKGDLPLLTEDDVQKLGAHMPNDTSAGILVIEQLWAIPLKEALLHVGGELLAEGRIHPDKVSAAVEEFEQQK
;
A
#
# COMPACT_ATOMS: atom_id res chain seq x y z
N MET A 1 7.49 -16.53 -24.77
CA MET A 1 6.40 -15.76 -24.14
C MET A 1 6.80 -15.57 -22.69
N LYS A 2 6.93 -14.34 -22.19
CA LYS A 2 7.18 -14.10 -20.76
C LYS A 2 5.97 -14.67 -20.02
N GLU A 3 6.19 -15.50 -19.00
CA GLU A 3 5.13 -15.91 -18.08
C GLU A 3 4.43 -14.64 -17.59
N ASP A 4 3.14 -14.53 -17.90
CA ASP A 4 2.30 -13.51 -17.29
C ASP A 4 2.06 -14.00 -15.85
N SER A 5 3.01 -13.69 -14.97
CA SER A 5 2.98 -14.14 -13.58
C SER A 5 1.69 -13.64 -12.94
N MET A 6 0.85 -14.55 -12.43
CA MET A 6 -0.39 -14.22 -11.76
C MET A 6 -0.14 -13.20 -10.64
N LEU A 7 -0.77 -12.03 -10.74
CA LEU A 7 -0.69 -11.03 -9.67
C LEU A 7 -1.49 -11.48 -8.46
N GLY A 8 -0.92 -11.23 -7.28
CA GLY A 8 -1.64 -11.27 -6.01
C GLY A 8 -2.64 -10.11 -5.88
N PRO A 9 -3.47 -10.12 -4.84
CA PRO A 9 -4.28 -8.96 -4.46
C PRO A 9 -3.41 -7.71 -4.30
N ILE A 10 -3.90 -6.58 -4.81
CA ILE A 10 -3.25 -5.27 -4.69
C ILE A 10 -4.01 -4.44 -3.67
N ASP A 11 -3.30 -3.92 -2.68
CA ASP A 11 -3.87 -3.00 -1.69
C ASP A 11 -3.32 -1.59 -1.90
N TYR A 12 -4.24 -0.62 -1.87
CA TYR A 12 -3.95 0.81 -1.81
C TYR A 12 -4.19 1.30 -0.37
N ILE A 13 -3.18 1.94 0.23
CA ILE A 13 -3.23 2.42 1.60
C ILE A 13 -2.71 3.86 1.65
N ALA A 14 -3.59 4.81 2.00
CA ALA A 14 -3.21 6.20 2.26
C ALA A 14 -3.25 6.47 3.77
N VAL A 15 -2.15 6.97 4.34
CA VAL A 15 -2.03 7.26 5.78
C VAL A 15 -1.54 8.68 5.95
N SER A 16 -2.31 9.50 6.69
CA SER A 16 -1.92 10.86 7.03
C SER A 16 -1.32 10.94 8.44
N PHE A 17 -0.32 11.80 8.59
CA PHE A 17 0.34 12.13 9.84
C PHE A 17 0.21 13.63 10.10
N LYS A 18 0.01 13.98 11.38
CA LYS A 18 0.05 15.37 11.82
C LYS A 18 1.50 15.82 11.94
N GLY A 19 1.86 16.92 11.29
CA GLY A 19 3.24 17.40 11.21
C GLY A 19 4.16 16.42 10.45
N ASN A 20 5.45 16.72 10.40
CA ASN A 20 6.43 15.98 9.61
C ASN A 20 7.33 15.04 10.44
N ASN A 21 6.73 14.27 11.36
CA ASN A 21 7.47 13.34 12.23
C ASN A 21 7.68 11.98 11.55
N PHE A 22 8.50 11.96 10.50
CA PHE A 22 8.90 10.75 9.82
C PHE A 22 10.23 10.25 10.37
N ASP A 23 10.22 9.16 11.13
CA ASP A 23 11.42 8.59 11.77
C ASP A 23 12.01 7.38 11.01
N GLY A 24 11.48 7.07 9.82
CA GLY A 24 11.89 5.95 8.99
C GLY A 24 11.47 4.56 9.48
N SER A 25 10.80 4.44 10.63
CA SER A 25 10.37 3.15 11.18
C SER A 25 9.42 2.38 10.25
N VAL A 26 8.52 3.10 9.56
CA VAL A 26 7.58 2.54 8.58
C VAL A 26 8.31 1.89 7.41
N LEU A 27 9.32 2.57 6.86
CA LEU A 27 10.10 2.06 5.73
C LEU A 27 10.91 0.83 6.10
N LYS A 28 11.49 0.81 7.30
CA LYS A 28 12.18 -0.36 7.82
C LYS A 28 11.25 -1.57 7.93
N ALA A 29 10.01 -1.36 8.37
CA ALA A 29 9.01 -2.42 8.42
C ALA A 29 8.62 -2.91 7.02
N LEU A 30 8.44 -2.00 6.05
CA LEU A 30 8.16 -2.33 4.64
C LEU A 30 9.31 -3.12 4.00
N ALA A 31 10.56 -2.70 4.24
CA ALA A 31 11.75 -3.40 3.74
C ALA A 31 11.81 -4.83 4.28
N GLN A 32 11.55 -5.02 5.58
CA GLN A 32 11.50 -6.34 6.20
C GLN A 32 10.40 -7.23 5.59
N ALA A 33 9.20 -6.69 5.39
CA ALA A 33 8.06 -7.43 4.82
C ALA A 33 8.27 -7.80 3.34
N THR A 34 8.97 -6.95 2.59
CA THR A 34 9.34 -7.27 1.20
C THR A 34 10.45 -8.31 1.15
N LYS A 35 11.47 -8.18 2.01
CA LYS A 35 12.58 -9.14 2.11
C LYS A 35 12.11 -10.54 2.53
N SER A 36 11.05 -10.64 3.33
CA SER A 36 10.46 -11.93 3.70
C SER A 36 9.62 -12.55 2.57
N GLY A 37 9.38 -11.82 1.47
CA GLY A 37 8.58 -12.28 0.33
C GLY A 37 7.08 -12.36 0.59
N VAL A 38 6.58 -11.73 1.68
CA VAL A 38 5.14 -11.73 2.01
C VAL A 38 4.39 -10.70 1.16
N ILE A 39 5.03 -9.56 0.92
CA ILE A 39 4.51 -8.48 0.07
C ILE A 39 5.55 -8.04 -0.96
N ARG A 40 5.09 -7.33 -1.98
CA ARG A 40 5.92 -6.55 -2.90
C ARG A 40 5.41 -5.11 -2.90
N VAL A 41 6.29 -4.13 -2.76
CA VAL A 41 5.92 -2.72 -2.98
C VAL A 41 5.84 -2.49 -4.49
N VAL A 42 4.69 -1.98 -4.93
CA VAL A 42 4.39 -1.68 -6.33
C VAL A 42 4.61 -0.20 -6.61
N ASP A 43 4.14 0.66 -5.71
CA ASP A 43 4.24 2.11 -5.81
C ASP A 43 4.23 2.73 -4.41
N LEU A 44 4.94 3.84 -4.21
CA LEU A 44 5.02 4.55 -2.93
C LEU A 44 5.31 6.05 -3.13
N VAL A 45 4.33 6.88 -2.76
CA VAL A 45 4.39 8.34 -2.87
C VAL A 45 4.25 8.98 -1.49
N PHE A 46 5.06 10.01 -1.24
CA PHE A 46 4.89 10.91 -0.09
C PHE A 46 4.28 12.22 -0.54
N VAL A 47 3.28 12.70 0.21
CA VAL A 47 2.58 13.96 -0.02
C VAL A 47 2.72 14.83 1.22
N ILE A 48 3.05 16.10 1.05
CA ILE A 48 3.14 17.08 2.13
C ILE A 48 2.22 18.25 1.77
N LYS A 49 1.46 18.72 2.76
CA LYS A 49 0.69 19.94 2.65
C LYS A 49 1.13 20.95 3.70
N ASP A 50 1.61 22.10 3.24
CA ASP A 50 2.10 23.15 4.12
C ASP A 50 0.95 23.90 4.82
N ALA A 51 1.31 24.90 5.63
CA ALA A 51 0.35 25.72 6.36
C ALA A 51 -0.51 26.62 5.45
N ASP A 52 0.03 26.99 4.28
CA ASP A 52 -0.62 27.85 3.28
C ASP A 52 -1.51 27.04 2.32
N GLY A 53 -1.45 25.70 2.41
CA GLY A 53 -2.23 24.76 1.61
C GLY A 53 -1.56 24.33 0.31
N HIS A 54 -0.28 24.66 0.09
CA HIS A 54 0.48 24.13 -1.03
C HIS A 54 0.75 22.64 -0.83
N VAL A 55 0.62 21.88 -1.91
CA VAL A 55 0.81 20.43 -1.93
C VAL A 55 2.08 20.13 -2.72
N ASP A 56 3.03 19.47 -2.06
CA ASP A 56 4.24 18.93 -2.66
C ASP A 56 4.24 17.41 -2.51
N TRP A 57 4.89 16.70 -3.42
CA TRP A 57 5.05 15.25 -3.31
C TRP A 57 6.41 14.79 -3.82
N ALA A 58 6.80 13.60 -3.37
CA ALA A 58 8.02 12.95 -3.79
C ALA A 58 7.79 11.45 -3.93
N GLU A 59 8.33 10.87 -4.99
CA GLU A 59 8.47 9.42 -5.14
C GLU A 59 9.71 8.94 -4.39
N ILE A 60 9.69 7.69 -3.95
CA ILE A 60 10.86 7.09 -3.29
C ILE A 60 12.04 6.93 -4.24
N GLU A 61 11.78 6.67 -5.52
CA GLU A 61 12.82 6.44 -6.52
C GLU A 61 13.67 7.70 -6.77
N ASP A 62 13.12 8.88 -6.49
CA ASP A 62 13.81 10.16 -6.63
C ASP A 62 14.75 10.50 -5.46
N GLN A 63 14.73 9.70 -4.37
CA GLN A 63 15.50 10.00 -3.15
C GLN A 63 16.83 9.23 -3.12
N GLU A 64 17.95 9.97 -3.23
CA GLU A 64 19.25 9.35 -3.41
C GLU A 64 19.82 8.64 -2.17
N ASP A 65 19.57 9.03 -0.92
CA ASP A 65 20.41 8.54 0.20
C ASP A 65 19.73 7.74 1.32
N ASP A 66 18.47 7.99 1.68
CA ASP A 66 17.83 7.30 2.82
C ASP A 66 16.94 6.12 2.41
N LEU A 67 16.52 6.02 1.14
CA LEU A 67 15.48 5.10 0.68
C LEU A 67 15.94 4.08 -0.36
N LYS A 68 17.24 4.04 -0.68
CA LYS A 68 17.84 3.12 -1.65
C LYS A 68 17.42 1.67 -1.42
N GLU A 69 17.35 1.20 -0.17
CA GLU A 69 16.94 -0.18 0.13
C GLU A 69 15.46 -0.42 -0.28
N VAL A 70 14.56 0.53 -0.05
CA VAL A 70 13.15 0.41 -0.45
C VAL A 70 12.97 0.59 -1.96
N SER A 71 13.70 1.52 -2.57
CA SER A 71 13.70 1.70 -4.03
C SER A 71 14.18 0.42 -4.75
N THR A 72 15.23 -0.24 -4.24
CA THR A 72 15.66 -1.54 -4.81
C THR A 72 14.66 -2.68 -4.63
N LEU A 73 13.72 -2.52 -3.69
CA LEU A 73 12.66 -3.48 -3.39
C LEU A 73 11.37 -3.21 -4.18
N LEU A 74 11.23 -2.02 -4.77
CA LEU A 74 10.19 -1.76 -5.77
C LEU A 74 10.42 -2.75 -6.92
N GLY A 75 9.38 -3.51 -7.23
CA GLY A 75 9.50 -4.58 -8.21
C GLY A 75 10.00 -4.02 -9.54
N HIS A 76 10.82 -4.78 -10.29
CA HIS A 76 11.27 -4.44 -11.65
C HIS A 76 10.13 -4.23 -12.70
N LYS A 77 8.87 -4.13 -12.25
CA LYS A 77 7.71 -3.62 -12.98
C LYS A 77 7.34 -2.19 -12.55
N GLY A 78 8.31 -1.37 -12.11
CA GLY A 78 8.17 0.07 -11.88
C GLY A 78 7.72 0.90 -13.10
N ASP A 79 7.45 0.26 -14.25
CA ASP A 79 6.88 0.91 -15.44
C ASP A 79 5.34 1.05 -15.40
N LEU A 80 4.67 0.64 -14.31
CA LEU A 80 3.25 0.91 -14.11
C LEU A 80 3.09 1.96 -13.01
N PRO A 81 3.18 3.27 -13.33
CA PRO A 81 2.83 4.32 -12.37
C PRO A 81 1.34 4.17 -12.05
N LEU A 82 1.04 3.51 -10.92
CA LEU A 82 -0.34 3.29 -10.47
C LEU A 82 -0.88 4.54 -9.79
N LEU A 83 0.01 5.35 -9.21
CA LEU A 83 -0.29 6.65 -8.67
C LEU A 83 0.10 7.72 -9.69
N THR A 84 -0.88 8.49 -10.14
CA THR A 84 -0.65 9.63 -11.02
C THR A 84 -0.54 10.93 -10.22
N GLU A 85 0.06 11.96 -10.83
CA GLU A 85 0.06 13.31 -10.26
C GLU A 85 -1.36 13.80 -9.90
N ASP A 86 -2.36 13.46 -10.72
CA ASP A 86 -3.76 13.81 -10.45
C ASP A 86 -4.31 13.12 -9.19
N ASP A 87 -3.93 11.86 -8.93
CA ASP A 87 -4.31 11.14 -7.71
C ASP A 87 -3.71 11.80 -6.46
N VAL A 88 -2.45 12.22 -6.57
CA VAL A 88 -1.73 12.92 -5.50
C VAL A 88 -2.35 14.28 -5.22
N GLN A 89 -2.65 15.06 -6.25
CA GLN A 89 -3.32 16.35 -6.11
C GLN A 89 -4.71 16.21 -5.48
N LYS A 90 -5.50 15.21 -5.90
CA LYS A 90 -6.80 14.91 -5.30
C LYS A 90 -6.67 14.54 -3.84
N LEU A 91 -5.69 13.72 -3.46
CA LEU A 91 -5.45 13.40 -2.04
C LEU A 91 -5.07 14.67 -1.25
N GLY A 92 -4.10 15.44 -1.74
CA GLY A 92 -3.62 16.66 -1.12
C GLY A 92 -4.71 17.73 -0.94
N ALA A 93 -5.68 17.79 -1.84
CA ALA A 93 -6.83 18.68 -1.71
C ALA A 93 -7.69 18.34 -0.47
N HIS A 94 -7.78 17.08 -0.07
CA HIS A 94 -8.55 16.61 1.09
C HIS A 94 -7.72 16.56 2.39
N MET A 95 -6.40 16.70 2.31
CA MET A 95 -5.53 16.75 3.47
C MET A 95 -5.73 18.07 4.26
N PRO A 96 -5.75 18.02 5.60
CA PRO A 96 -5.63 19.23 6.42
C PRO A 96 -4.28 19.93 6.15
N ASN A 97 -4.22 21.25 6.31
CA ASN A 97 -2.95 21.97 6.28
C ASN A 97 -2.02 21.48 7.39
N ASP A 98 -0.70 21.60 7.18
CA ASP A 98 0.34 21.15 8.11
C ASP A 98 0.29 19.63 8.39
N THR A 99 0.08 18.84 7.33
CA THR A 99 0.07 17.37 7.39
C THR A 99 0.95 16.77 6.31
N SER A 100 1.40 15.54 6.56
CA SER A 100 1.97 14.68 5.54
C SER A 100 1.10 13.45 5.34
N ALA A 101 1.27 12.77 4.21
CA ALA A 101 0.66 11.50 3.94
C ALA A 101 1.62 10.59 3.15
N GLY A 102 1.54 9.28 3.41
CA GLY A 102 2.14 8.27 2.57
C GLY A 102 1.04 7.51 1.84
N ILE A 103 1.20 7.31 0.53
CA ILE A 103 0.37 6.44 -0.29
C ILE A 103 1.20 5.21 -0.65
N LEU A 104 0.73 4.05 -0.25
CA LEU A 104 1.40 2.78 -0.45
C LEU A 104 0.53 1.87 -1.30
N VAL A 105 1.10 1.36 -2.39
CA VAL A 105 0.52 0.30 -3.20
C VAL A 105 1.36 -0.96 -3.04
N ILE A 106 0.76 -2.01 -2.50
CA ILE A 106 1.43 -3.29 -2.24
C ILE A 106 0.69 -4.45 -2.85
N GLU A 107 1.45 -5.44 -3.30
CA GLU A 107 0.93 -6.73 -3.70
C GLU A 107 1.13 -7.77 -2.60
N GLN A 108 0.06 -8.52 -2.33
CA GLN A 108 0.04 -9.60 -1.37
C GLN A 108 0.56 -10.90 -1.99
N LEU A 109 1.89 -11.08 -1.99
CA LEU A 109 2.55 -12.24 -2.62
C LEU A 109 2.14 -13.58 -2.01
N TRP A 110 1.88 -13.60 -0.70
CA TRP A 110 1.44 -14.81 0.01
C TRP A 110 0.15 -15.42 -0.56
N ALA A 111 -0.71 -14.60 -1.19
CA ALA A 111 -2.02 -15.03 -1.68
C ALA A 111 -1.96 -15.67 -3.08
N ILE A 112 -0.85 -15.49 -3.81
CA ILE A 112 -0.66 -16.07 -5.15
C ILE A 112 -0.87 -17.59 -5.14
N PRO A 113 -0.16 -18.40 -4.31
CA PRO A 113 -0.34 -19.85 -4.32
C PRO A 113 -1.75 -20.29 -3.90
N LEU A 114 -2.44 -19.52 -3.05
CA LEU A 114 -3.84 -19.79 -2.70
C LEU A 114 -4.75 -19.55 -3.92
N LYS A 115 -4.56 -18.43 -4.61
CA LYS A 115 -5.31 -18.09 -5.83
C LYS A 115 -5.10 -19.13 -6.92
N GLU A 116 -3.86 -19.60 -7.12
CA GLU A 116 -3.54 -20.70 -8.03
C GLU A 116 -4.29 -21.99 -7.67
N ALA A 117 -4.30 -22.36 -6.38
CA ALA A 117 -5.01 -23.55 -5.91
C ALA A 117 -6.53 -23.46 -6.12
N LEU A 118 -7.13 -22.29 -5.88
CA LEU A 118 -8.56 -22.05 -6.12
C LEU A 118 -8.90 -22.16 -7.61
N LEU A 119 -8.11 -21.55 -8.48
CA LEU A 119 -8.30 -21.62 -9.93
C LEU A 119 -8.10 -23.05 -10.45
N HIS A 120 -7.14 -23.80 -9.90
CA HIS A 120 -6.87 -25.18 -10.29
C HIS A 120 -8.09 -26.10 -10.09
N VAL A 121 -8.88 -25.89 -9.04
CA VAL A 121 -10.11 -26.66 -8.78
C VAL A 121 -11.36 -26.06 -9.45
N GLY A 122 -11.18 -25.10 -10.37
CA GLY A 122 -12.28 -24.45 -11.08
C GLY A 122 -13.02 -23.40 -10.26
N GLY A 123 -12.39 -22.85 -9.21
CA GLY A 123 -12.94 -21.75 -8.45
C GLY A 123 -13.06 -20.48 -9.31
N GLU A 124 -14.16 -19.76 -9.15
CA GLU A 124 -14.42 -18.48 -9.81
C GLU A 124 -14.56 -17.38 -8.77
N LEU A 125 -14.01 -16.20 -9.07
CA LEU A 125 -14.11 -15.05 -8.18
C LEU A 125 -15.54 -14.46 -8.28
N LEU A 126 -16.28 -14.52 -7.18
CA LEU A 126 -17.62 -13.93 -7.09
C LEU A 126 -17.60 -12.50 -6.55
N ALA A 127 -16.74 -12.23 -5.56
CA ALA A 127 -16.59 -10.93 -4.93
C ALA A 127 -15.19 -10.81 -4.29
N GLU A 128 -14.67 -9.59 -4.22
CA GLU A 128 -13.40 -9.25 -3.60
C GLU A 128 -13.55 -7.93 -2.82
N GLY A 129 -12.83 -7.80 -1.71
CA GLY A 129 -12.81 -6.59 -0.90
C GLY A 129 -12.10 -6.80 0.44
N ARG A 130 -11.91 -5.70 1.18
CA ARG A 130 -11.32 -5.71 2.52
C ARG A 130 -12.38 -5.46 3.58
N ILE A 131 -12.43 -6.33 4.58
CA ILE A 131 -13.25 -6.11 5.78
C ILE A 131 -12.36 -5.43 6.82
N HIS A 132 -12.75 -4.25 7.30
CA HIS A 132 -11.99 -3.52 8.30
C HIS A 132 -11.95 -4.30 9.63
N PRO A 133 -10.80 -4.41 10.31
CA PRO A 133 -10.67 -5.16 11.57
C PRO A 133 -11.74 -4.80 12.62
N ASP A 134 -12.07 -3.52 12.79
CA ASP A 134 -13.11 -3.07 13.72
C ASP A 134 -14.49 -3.72 13.47
N LYS A 135 -14.81 -4.01 12.19
CA LYS A 135 -16.06 -4.71 11.84
C LYS A 135 -15.99 -6.18 12.20
N VAL A 136 -14.81 -6.79 12.15
CA VAL A 136 -14.59 -8.17 12.58
C VAL A 136 -14.69 -8.26 14.10
N SER A 137 -14.03 -7.38 14.84
CA SER A 137 -14.09 -7.34 16.31
C SER A 137 -15.51 -7.16 16.82
N ALA A 138 -16.27 -6.20 16.27
CA ALA A 138 -17.66 -6.00 16.64
C ALA A 138 -18.53 -7.25 16.37
N ALA A 139 -18.33 -7.91 15.22
CA ALA A 139 -19.07 -9.13 14.88
C ALA A 139 -18.75 -10.31 15.82
N VAL A 140 -17.50 -10.41 16.29
CA VAL A 140 -17.09 -11.43 17.27
C VAL A 140 -17.73 -11.16 18.63
N GLU A 141 -17.69 -9.92 19.12
CA GLU A 141 -18.30 -9.53 20.40
C GLU A 141 -19.82 -9.78 20.42
N GLU A 142 -20.53 -9.41 19.34
CA GLU A 142 -21.96 -9.68 19.20
C GLU A 142 -22.28 -11.18 19.22
N PHE A 143 -21.44 -12.01 18.58
CA PHE A 143 -21.62 -13.45 18.56
C PHE A 143 -21.38 -14.10 19.94
N GLU A 144 -20.42 -13.59 20.71
CA GLU A 144 -20.14 -14.07 22.07
C GLU A 144 -21.25 -13.69 23.06
N GLN A 145 -21.86 -12.51 22.92
CA GLN A 145 -22.98 -12.07 23.77
C GLN A 145 -24.29 -12.83 23.52
N GLN A 146 -24.41 -13.52 22.39
CA GLN A 146 -25.57 -14.35 22.03
C GLN A 146 -25.47 -15.80 22.53
N LYS A 147 -24.33 -16.19 23.13
CA LYS A 147 -24.12 -17.51 23.75
C LYS A 147 -24.40 -17.49 25.25
#